data_AF-A0A929BJD3-F1
#
_entry.id   AF-A0A929BJD3-F1
#
_cell.length_a   1.000
_cell.length_b   1.000
_cell.length_c   1.000
_cell.angle_alpha   90.00
_cell.angle_beta   90.00
_cell.angle_gamma   90.00
#
_symmetry.space_group_name_H-M   'P 1'
#
loop_
_entity.id
_entity.type
_entity.pdbx_description
1 polymer ?
#
loop_
_entity_poly.entity_id
_entity_poly.type
_entity_poly.pdbx_seq_one_letter_code
_entity_poly.pdbx_strand_id
1 'polypeptide(L)'
;MKGISHFITGVALATFFPEVVQAGAQGSLLPMLGGIGGILPDTLDFKFARYFERYDLEIDPGPEPDARDIAEQVVGAMRRAYETGKPQNIML
;
A
#
# COMPACT_ATOMS: atom_id res chain seq x y z
N MET A 1 -0.53 -14.47 1.33
CA MET A 1 0.05 -15.16 0.14
C MET A 1 0.12 -14.28 -1.13
N LYS A 2 -0.29 -12.99 -1.12
CA LYS A 2 -0.34 -12.16 -2.35
C LYS A 2 1.04 -11.77 -2.92
N GLY A 3 2.06 -11.58 -2.08
CA GLY A 3 3.37 -11.11 -2.55
C GLY A 3 4.12 -12.08 -3.47
N ILE A 4 4.00 -13.40 -3.24
CA ILE A 4 4.67 -14.42 -4.07
C ILE A 4 4.06 -14.43 -5.49
N SER A 5 2.74 -14.25 -5.61
CA SER A 5 2.08 -14.16 -6.91
C SER A 5 2.58 -12.97 -7.72
N HIS A 6 2.74 -11.80 -7.11
CA HIS A 6 3.29 -10.61 -7.76
C HIS A 6 4.75 -10.81 -8.21
N PHE A 7 5.56 -11.42 -7.34
CA PHE A 7 6.95 -11.75 -7.67
C PHE A 7 7.03 -12.72 -8.86
N ILE A 8 6.30 -13.84 -8.81
CA ILE A 8 6.35 -14.84 -9.89
C ILE A 8 5.85 -14.25 -11.22
N THR A 9 4.77 -13.46 -11.19
CA THR A 9 4.28 -12.76 -12.39
C THR A 9 5.34 -11.81 -12.94
N GLY A 10 6.05 -11.06 -12.08
CA GLY A 10 7.14 -10.18 -12.50
C GLY A 10 8.32 -10.94 -13.13
N VAL A 11 8.71 -12.09 -12.57
CA VAL A 11 9.72 -12.97 -13.17
C VAL A 11 9.24 -13.49 -14.53
N ALA A 12 7.99 -13.97 -14.62
CA ALA A 12 7.42 -14.48 -15.86
C ALA A 12 7.39 -13.42 -16.96
N LEU A 13 6.99 -12.19 -16.62
CA LEU A 13 7.01 -11.06 -17.56
C LEU A 13 8.44 -10.77 -18.07
N ALA A 14 9.44 -10.80 -17.18
CA ALA A 14 10.83 -10.59 -17.56
C ALA A 14 11.36 -11.67 -18.52
N THR A 15 10.83 -12.90 -18.48
CA THR A 15 11.26 -13.98 -19.37
C THR A 15 10.73 -13.86 -20.81
N PHE A 16 9.82 -12.93 -21.09
CA PHE A 16 9.44 -12.62 -22.49
C PHE A 16 10.53 -11.83 -23.25
N PHE A 17 11.56 -11.34 -22.56
CA PHE A 17 12.70 -10.67 -23.15
C PHE A 17 13.86 -11.68 -23.34
N PRO A 18 14.20 -12.07 -24.58
CA PRO A 18 15.20 -13.11 -24.85
C PRO A 18 16.56 -12.82 -24.22
N GLU A 19 16.96 -11.55 -24.15
CA GLU A 19 18.22 -11.10 -23.56
C GLU A 19 18.27 -11.40 -22.05
N VAL A 20 17.14 -11.25 -21.35
CA VAL A 20 17.03 -11.54 -19.92
C VAL A 20 17.14 -13.04 -19.68
N VAL A 21 16.54 -13.86 -20.55
CA VAL A 21 16.62 -15.32 -20.47
C VAL A 21 18.04 -15.81 -20.76
N GLN A 22 18.69 -15.29 -21.80
CA GLN A 22 20.08 -15.64 -22.13
C GLN A 22 21.04 -15.24 -21.03
N ALA A 23 20.88 -14.04 -20.47
CA ALA A 23 21.68 -13.61 -19.33
C ALA A 23 21.43 -14.51 -18.10
N GLY A 24 20.18 -14.88 -17.84
CA GLY A 24 19.83 -15.82 -16.77
C GLY A 24 20.48 -17.18 -16.94
N ALA A 25 20.53 -17.71 -18.17
CA ALA A 25 21.23 -18.96 -18.48
C ALA A 25 22.75 -18.88 -18.25
N GLN A 26 23.34 -17.67 -18.32
CA GLN A 26 24.74 -17.40 -17.99
C GLN A 26 24.96 -17.14 -16.49
N GLY A 27 23.94 -17.33 -15.64
CA GLY A 27 24.00 -17.13 -14.20
C GLY A 27 23.64 -15.71 -13.74
N SER A 28 23.12 -14.86 -14.62
CA SER A 28 22.69 -13.51 -14.25
C SER A 28 21.42 -13.52 -13.40
N LEU A 29 21.32 -12.55 -12.49
CA LEU A 29 20.15 -12.33 -11.64
C LEU A 29 19.11 -11.38 -12.26
N LEU A 30 19.26 -11.00 -13.53
CA LEU A 30 18.31 -10.14 -14.23
C LEU A 30 16.84 -10.62 -14.15
N PRO A 31 16.52 -11.93 -14.26
CA PRO A 31 15.15 -12.41 -14.06
C PRO A 31 14.59 -12.08 -12.67
N MET A 32 15.43 -12.07 -11.63
CA MET A 32 15.01 -11.73 -10.27
C MET A 32 14.63 -10.24 -10.15
N LEU A 33 15.24 -9.35 -10.93
CA LEU A 33 14.85 -7.94 -10.95
C LEU A 33 13.42 -7.76 -11.46
N GLY A 34 12.97 -8.59 -12.39
CA GLY A 34 11.57 -8.65 -12.82
C GLY A 34 10.63 -9.02 -11.67
N GLY A 35 11.00 -10.01 -10.88
CA GLY A 35 10.24 -10.39 -9.68
C GLY A 35 10.22 -9.31 -8.60
N ILE A 36 11.37 -8.67 -8.35
CA ILE A 36 11.46 -7.53 -7.43
C ILE A 36 10.55 -6.40 -7.92
N GLY A 37 10.59 -6.06 -9.21
CA GLY A 37 9.70 -5.06 -9.80
C GLY A 37 8.22 -5.44 -9.69
N GLY A 38 7.89 -6.73 -9.80
CA GLY A 38 6.52 -7.23 -9.63
C GLY A 38 5.98 -7.05 -8.20
N ILE A 39 6.80 -7.35 -7.17
CA ILE A 39 6.38 -7.26 -5.76
C ILE A 39 6.53 -5.84 -5.17
N LEU A 40 7.33 -4.97 -5.79
CA LEU A 40 7.67 -3.66 -5.25
C LEU A 40 6.45 -2.74 -5.04
N PRO A 41 5.50 -2.58 -5.99
CA PRO A 41 4.33 -1.73 -5.79
C PRO A 41 3.46 -2.18 -4.60
N ASP A 42 3.17 -3.48 -4.51
CA ASP A 42 2.42 -4.08 -3.40
C ASP A 42 3.17 -3.87 -2.06
N THR A 43 4.50 -3.99 -2.07
CA THR A 43 5.32 -3.78 -0.88
C THR A 43 5.36 -2.32 -0.45
N LEU A 44 5.47 -1.39 -1.40
CA LEU A 44 5.47 0.05 -1.14
C LEU A 44 4.11 0.51 -0.62
N ASP A 45 3.02 0.09 -1.25
CA ASP A 45 1.68 0.50 -0.86
C ASP A 45 1.31 -0.07 0.52
N PHE A 46 1.35 -1.40 0.70
CA PHE A 46 0.91 -2.02 1.96
C PHE A 46 1.79 -1.73 3.16
N LYS A 47 3.10 -1.50 2.98
CA LYS A 47 4.03 -1.31 4.11
C LYS A 47 4.55 0.11 4.27
N PHE A 48 4.54 0.95 3.24
CA PHE A 48 4.97 2.34 3.41
C PHE A 48 3.76 3.26 3.58
N ALA A 49 2.71 3.16 2.75
CA ALA A 49 1.54 4.03 2.94
C ALA A 49 0.92 3.80 4.33
N ARG A 50 0.68 2.53 4.71
CA ARG A 50 0.06 2.19 6.01
C ARG A 50 0.85 2.62 7.25
N TYR A 51 2.19 2.71 7.18
CA TYR A 51 3.01 3.04 8.36
C TYR A 51 3.50 4.48 8.39
N PHE A 52 3.53 5.17 7.24
CA PHE A 52 3.95 6.57 7.16
C PHE A 52 2.78 7.55 7.13
N GLU A 53 1.56 7.08 6.85
CA GLU A 53 0.36 7.90 6.98
C GLU A 53 0.05 8.13 8.47
N ARG A 54 0.25 9.37 8.92
CA ARG A 54 -0.15 9.79 10.26
C ARG A 54 -1.60 10.22 10.22
N TYR A 55 -2.45 9.47 10.90
CA TYR A 55 -3.83 9.85 11.14
C TYR A 55 -3.88 10.83 12.33
N ASP A 56 -4.59 11.93 12.13
CA ASP A 56 -4.88 12.91 13.19
C ASP A 56 -6.01 12.41 14.10
N LEU A 57 -6.86 11.52 13.58
CA LEU A 57 -7.95 10.88 14.30
C LEU A 57 -8.17 9.46 13.78
N GLU A 58 -8.21 8.50 14.69
CA GLU A 58 -8.64 7.12 14.44
C GLU A 58 -9.99 6.93 15.11
N ILE A 59 -11.01 6.60 14.31
CA ILE A 59 -12.38 6.35 14.77
C ILE A 59 -12.59 4.84 14.71
N ASP A 60 -12.51 4.16 15.85
CA ASP A 60 -12.80 2.72 15.95
C ASP A 60 -14.30 2.54 16.26
N PRO A 61 -15.10 1.95 15.35
CA PRO A 61 -16.51 1.69 15.59
C PRO A 61 -16.77 0.67 16.71
N GLY A 62 -15.77 -0.13 17.09
CA GLY A 62 -15.91 -1.19 18.08
C GLY A 62 -16.91 -2.29 17.67
N PRO A 63 -17.26 -3.21 18.59
CA PRO A 63 -18.14 -4.34 18.32
C PRO A 63 -19.63 -3.97 18.22
N GLU A 64 -20.05 -2.86 18.84
CA GLU A 64 -21.42 -2.34 18.82
C GLU A 64 -21.41 -0.88 18.36
N PRO A 65 -21.35 -0.62 17.04
CA PRO A 65 -21.08 0.71 16.52
C PRO A 65 -22.25 1.67 16.70
N ASP A 66 -21.97 2.85 17.26
CA ASP A 66 -22.92 3.97 17.30
C ASP A 66 -22.67 4.92 16.14
N ALA A 67 -23.58 4.91 15.17
CA ALA A 67 -23.50 5.75 13.98
C ALA A 67 -23.49 7.25 14.31
N ARG A 68 -24.14 7.66 15.41
CA ARG A 68 -24.18 9.06 15.82
C ARG A 68 -22.83 9.50 16.35
N ASP A 69 -22.21 8.71 17.22
CA ASP A 69 -20.91 9.02 17.79
C ASP A 69 -19.83 9.12 16.69
N ILE A 70 -19.80 8.15 15.78
CA ILE A 70 -18.90 8.16 14.61
C ILE A 70 -19.12 9.44 13.77
N ALA A 71 -20.37 9.81 13.50
CA ALA A 71 -20.68 11.02 12.74
C ALA A 71 -20.23 12.30 13.46
N GLU A 72 -20.41 12.37 14.78
CA GLU A 72 -19.96 13.51 15.59
C GLU A 72 -18.42 13.64 15.57
N GLN A 73 -17.69 12.52 15.62
CA GLN A 73 -16.23 12.50 15.50
C GLN A 73 -15.74 12.98 14.12
N VAL A 74 -16.37 12.52 13.03
CA VAL A 74 -16.06 12.99 11.66
C VAL A 74 -16.33 14.49 11.52
N VAL A 75 -17.49 14.97 11.97
CA VAL A 75 -17.85 16.40 11.91
C VAL A 75 -16.88 17.23 12.74
N GLY A 76 -16.44 16.72 13.90
CA GLY A 76 -15.43 17.37 14.73
C GLY A 76 -14.09 17.55 14.00
N ALA A 77 -13.64 16.52 13.28
CA ALA A 77 -12.43 16.60 12.47
C ALA A 77 -12.59 17.59 11.29
N MET A 78 -13.73 17.59 10.61
CA MET A 78 -14.03 18.58 9.56
C MET A 78 -13.96 20.01 10.09
N ARG A 79 -14.54 20.25 11.28
CA ARG A 79 -14.51 21.58 11.91
C ARG A 79 -13.07 22.00 12.25
N ARG A 80 -12.26 21.11 12.82
CA ARG A 80 -10.84 21.38 13.08
C ARG A 80 -10.07 21.72 11.81
N ALA A 81 -10.31 21.01 10.71
CA ALA A 81 -9.68 21.31 9.44
C ALA A 81 -10.06 22.71 8.93
N TYR A 82 -11.35 23.07 9.06
CA TYR A 82 -11.86 24.39 8.68
C TYR A 82 -11.26 25.52 9.52
N GLU A 83 -11.26 25.38 10.84
CA GLU A 83 -10.79 26.42 11.77
C GLU A 83 -9.27 26.63 11.69
N THR A 84 -8.50 25.55 11.51
CA THR A 84 -7.02 25.61 11.49
C THR A 84 -6.45 25.83 10.10
N GLY A 85 -7.25 25.62 9.05
CA GLY A 85 -6.81 25.61 7.66
C GLY A 85 -5.85 24.47 7.32
N LYS A 86 -5.68 23.49 8.22
CA LYS A 86 -4.79 22.34 8.02
C LYS A 86 -5.62 21.10 7.67
N PRO A 87 -5.12 20.22 6.78
CA PRO A 87 -5.79 18.95 6.51
C PRO A 87 -5.88 18.11 7.79
N GLN A 88 -6.91 17.26 7.86
CA GLN A 88 -7.10 16.26 8.91
C GLN A 88 -7.22 14.89 8.24
N ASN A 89 -6.26 14.00 8.52
CA ASN A 89 -6.29 12.63 8.04
C ASN A 89 -7.06 11.77 9.05
N ILE A 90 -8.15 11.15 8.62
CA ILE A 90 -9.01 10.33 9.49
C ILE A 90 -8.93 8.88 9.02
N MET A 91 -8.73 7.96 9.96
CA MET A 91 -8.94 6.52 9.75
C MET A 91 -10.28 6.13 10.36
N LEU A 92 -11.10 5.41 9.58
CA LEU A 92 -12.42 4.87 9.95
C LEU A 92 -12.38 3.34 9.89
#